data_AF-A0A0P9FTK5-F1
#
_entry.id   AF-A0A0P9FTK5-F1
#
_cell.length_a   1.000
_cell.length_b   1.000
_cell.length_c   1.000
_cell.angle_alpha   90.00
_cell.angle_beta   90.00
_cell.angle_gamma   90.00
#
_symmetry.space_group_name_H-M   'P 1'
#
loop_
_entity.id
_entity.type
_entity.pdbx_description
1 polymer ?
#
loop_
_entity_poly.entity_id
_entity_poly.type
_entity_poly.pdbx_seq_one_letter_code
_entity_poly.pdbx_strand_id
1 'polypeptide(L)'
;MSTNLEKRLEKILQLLDRLATESAKGIPIIVEGKNDINALHKLNVMGDIIQAKSSGKSFLDVLSEVERRKKRKVILLMDFDRRGKEWTNRLAQRLEKMRINPNLLFWKELLGLVGRNVKDIEGLATYLETLRKN
;
A
#
# COMPACT_ATOMS: atom_id res chain seq x y z
N MET A 1 -12.80 -4.94 24.33
CA MET A 1 -13.30 -4.67 22.97
C MET A 1 -14.28 -5.77 22.56
N SER A 2 -15.05 -5.63 21.46
CA SER A 2 -15.87 -6.76 20.96
C SER A 2 -14.97 -7.79 20.26
N THR A 3 -15.27 -9.08 20.39
CA THR A 3 -14.47 -10.19 19.81
C THR A 3 -14.28 -10.07 18.29
N ASN A 4 -15.20 -9.40 17.59
CA ASN A 4 -15.08 -9.13 16.15
C ASN A 4 -14.01 -8.05 15.86
N LEU A 5 -13.94 -7.02 16.70
CA LEU A 5 -12.97 -5.94 16.56
C LEU A 5 -11.54 -6.44 16.78
N GLU A 6 -11.32 -7.27 17.79
CA GLU A 6 -10.03 -7.90 18.09
C GLU A 6 -9.56 -8.78 16.93
N LYS A 7 -10.44 -9.65 16.41
CA LYS A 7 -10.13 -10.48 15.24
C LYS A 7 -9.80 -9.64 14.00
N ARG A 8 -10.48 -8.51 13.80
CA ARG A 8 -10.17 -7.60 12.69
C ARG A 8 -8.80 -6.96 12.87
N LEU A 9 -8.49 -6.47 14.08
CA LEU A 9 -7.20 -5.87 14.40
C LEU A 9 -6.07 -6.87 14.17
N GLU A 10 -6.21 -8.09 14.67
CA GLU A 10 -5.23 -9.17 14.48
C GLU A 10 -4.94 -9.43 13.00
N LYS A 11 -5.99 -9.53 12.17
CA LYS A 11 -5.83 -9.71 10.71
C LYS A 11 -5.09 -8.55 10.05
N ILE A 12 -5.36 -7.31 10.45
CA ILE A 12 -4.67 -6.14 9.91
C ILE A 12 -3.18 -6.18 10.29
N LEU A 13 -2.87 -6.49 11.56
CA LEU A 13 -1.48 -6.57 12.03
C LEU A 13 -0.71 -7.69 11.32
N GLN A 14 -1.29 -8.88 11.19
CA GLN A 14 -0.68 -9.99 10.44
C GLN A 14 -0.44 -9.61 8.97
N LEU A 15 -1.35 -8.84 8.36
CA LEU A 15 -1.20 -8.38 6.99
C LEU A 15 -0.07 -7.35 6.85
N LEU A 16 0.07 -6.44 7.82
CA LEU A 16 1.17 -5.46 7.87
C LEU A 16 2.52 -6.14 8.11
N ASP A 17 2.61 -7.16 8.96
CA ASP A 17 3.84 -7.93 9.16
C ASP A 17 4.28 -8.66 7.89
N ARG A 18 3.31 -9.26 7.17
CA ARG A 18 3.56 -9.86 5.85
C ARG A 18 4.01 -8.81 4.83
N LEU A 19 3.43 -7.61 4.85
CA LEU A 19 3.83 -6.51 3.98
C LEU A 19 5.26 -6.05 4.28
N ALA A 20 5.60 -5.85 5.56
CA ALA A 20 6.95 -5.50 6.00
C ALA A 20 7.96 -6.57 5.58
N THR A 21 7.60 -7.86 5.71
CA THR A 21 8.44 -8.98 5.27
C THR A 21 8.71 -8.95 3.76
N GLU A 22 7.71 -8.68 2.92
CA GLU A 22 7.91 -8.55 1.48
C GLU A 22 8.75 -7.32 1.12
N SER A 23 8.52 -6.21 1.81
CA SER A 23 9.30 -4.98 1.64
C SER A 23 10.78 -5.17 1.99
N ALA A 24 11.06 -5.88 3.10
CA ALA A 24 12.43 -6.21 3.53
C ALA A 24 13.18 -7.10 2.53
N LYS A 25 12.47 -7.89 1.71
CA LYS A 25 13.07 -8.63 0.57
C LYS A 25 13.43 -7.72 -0.61
N GLY A 26 13.19 -6.42 -0.48
CA GLY A 26 13.42 -5.41 -1.51
C GLY A 26 12.38 -5.45 -2.63
N ILE A 27 11.14 -5.86 -2.33
CA ILE A 27 10.01 -5.71 -3.24
C ILE A 27 9.50 -4.26 -3.11
N PRO A 28 9.49 -3.46 -4.17
CA PRO A 28 9.09 -2.07 -4.06
C PRO A 28 7.60 -1.94 -3.76
N ILE A 29 7.23 -0.93 -2.99
CA ILE A 29 5.84 -0.57 -2.70
C ILE A 29 5.54 0.75 -3.39
N ILE A 30 4.48 0.81 -4.20
CA ILE A 30 3.98 2.07 -4.76
C ILE A 30 2.85 2.59 -3.88
N VAL A 31 2.98 3.83 -3.42
CA VAL A 31 1.96 4.55 -2.65
C VAL A 31 1.55 5.84 -3.35
N GLU A 32 0.43 6.45 -2.95
CA GLU A 32 -0.06 7.67 -3.58
C GLU A 32 0.87 8.87 -3.30
N GLY A 33 1.15 9.14 -2.03
CA GLY A 33 1.84 10.35 -1.58
C GLY A 33 2.92 10.13 -0.52
N LYS A 34 3.63 11.21 -0.18
CA LYS A 34 4.68 11.21 0.85
C LYS A 34 4.14 10.85 2.24
N ASN A 35 2.91 11.24 2.55
CA ASN A 35 2.33 10.94 3.84
C ASN A 35 2.04 9.43 4.02
N ASP A 36 1.68 8.73 2.95
CA ASP A 36 1.54 7.26 3.00
C ASP A 36 2.86 6.59 3.36
N ILE A 37 3.99 7.11 2.84
CA ILE A 37 5.34 6.63 3.21
C ILE A 37 5.54 6.81 4.72
N ASN A 38 5.23 7.99 5.25
CA ASN A 38 5.36 8.26 6.69
C ASN A 38 4.44 7.35 7.52
N ALA A 39 3.22 7.09 7.05
CA ALA A 39 2.28 6.19 7.70
C ALA A 39 2.79 4.74 7.69
N LEU A 40 3.33 4.25 6.57
CA LEU A 40 3.96 2.94 6.50
C LEU A 40 5.17 2.82 7.44
N HIS A 41 6.01 3.85 7.51
CA HIS A 41 7.14 3.87 8.46
C HIS A 41 6.69 3.82 9.92
N LYS A 42 5.62 4.55 10.29
CA LYS A 42 5.02 4.45 11.64
C LYS A 42 4.47 3.06 11.95
N LEU A 43 4.08 2.31 10.91
CA LEU A 43 3.62 0.93 11.00
C LEU A 43 4.76 -0.09 10.85
N ASN A 44 6.03 0.34 10.93
CA ASN A 44 7.24 -0.48 10.75
C ASN A 44 7.37 -1.16 9.37
N VAL A 45 6.66 -0.67 8.36
CA VAL A 45 6.83 -1.07 6.97
C VAL A 45 7.87 -0.16 6.35
N MET A 46 9.13 -0.60 6.39
CA MET A 46 10.29 0.10 5.81
C MET A 46 10.68 -0.54 4.48
N GLY A 47 11.48 0.15 3.65
CA GLY A 47 12.08 -0.44 2.44
C GLY A 47 12.06 0.50 1.24
N ASP A 48 12.00 -0.09 0.04
CA ASP A 48 11.92 0.66 -1.22
C ASP A 48 10.47 1.08 -1.49
N ILE A 49 10.17 2.36 -1.25
CA ILE A 49 8.82 2.91 -1.41
C ILE A 49 8.86 3.99 -2.49
N ILE A 50 8.01 3.83 -3.51
CA ILE A 50 7.89 4.71 -4.67
C ILE A 50 6.62 5.55 -4.50
N GLN A 51 6.78 6.87 -4.47
CA GLN A 51 5.66 7.81 -4.48
C GLN A 51 5.11 7.96 -5.90
N ALA A 52 3.81 7.73 -6.10
CA ALA A 52 3.17 7.85 -7.41
C ALA A 52 2.87 9.30 -7.79
N LYS A 53 2.32 10.09 -6.85
CA LYS A 53 1.94 11.49 -7.07
C LYS A 53 2.89 12.40 -6.29
N SER A 54 3.93 12.88 -6.96
CA SER A 54 4.73 14.02 -6.52
C SER A 54 4.60 15.16 -7.53
N SER A 55 4.90 16.39 -7.12
CA SER A 55 4.82 17.56 -8.01
C SER A 55 5.63 17.30 -9.29
N GLY A 56 4.99 17.50 -10.45
CA GLY A 56 5.60 17.31 -11.76
C GLY A 56 5.79 15.86 -12.23
N LYS A 57 5.44 14.85 -11.42
CA LYS A 57 5.63 13.44 -11.79
C LYS A 57 4.44 12.91 -12.59
N SER A 58 4.73 12.45 -13.80
CA SER A 58 3.76 11.80 -14.67
C SER A 58 3.60 10.31 -14.35
N PHE A 59 2.55 9.71 -14.89
CA PHE A 59 2.35 8.26 -14.83
C PHE A 59 3.52 7.47 -15.43
N LEU A 60 4.14 7.96 -16.51
CA LEU A 60 5.29 7.32 -17.16
C LEU A 60 6.54 7.38 -16.28
N ASP A 61 6.71 8.45 -15.50
CA ASP A 61 7.83 8.58 -14.58
C ASP A 61 7.77 7.54 -13.46
N VAL A 62 6.56 7.24 -12.98
CA VAL A 62 6.33 6.16 -12.00
C VAL A 62 6.74 4.81 -12.59
N LEU A 63 6.29 4.49 -13.80
CA LEU A 63 6.64 3.22 -14.46
C LEU A 63 8.15 3.10 -14.71
N SER A 64 8.77 4.18 -15.18
CA SER A 64 10.21 4.24 -15.41
C SER A 64 10.98 4.05 -14.11
N GLU A 65 10.48 4.58 -13.00
CA GLU A 65 11.09 4.38 -11.69
C GLU A 65 11.01 2.94 -11.19
N VAL A 66 9.87 2.28 -11.39
CA VAL A 66 9.70 0.85 -11.07
C VAL A 66 10.66 0.01 -11.91
N GLU A 67 10.77 0.30 -13.21
CA GLU A 67 11.69 -0.39 -14.11
C GLU A 67 13.16 -0.25 -13.68
N ARG A 68 13.58 0.94 -13.24
CA ARG A 68 14.93 1.17 -12.72
C ARG A 68 15.29 0.31 -11.51
N ARG A 69 14.30 -0.14 -10.72
CA ARG A 69 14.55 -1.05 -9.59
C ARG A 69 14.94 -2.47 -10.04
N LYS A 70 14.69 -2.83 -11.31
CA LYS A 70 14.98 -4.14 -11.90
C LYS A 70 14.36 -5.30 -11.09
N LYS A 71 13.17 -5.06 -10.54
CA LYS A 71 12.39 -6.05 -9.77
C LYS A 71 11.27 -6.60 -10.64
N ARG A 72 11.03 -7.91 -10.54
CA ARG A 72 9.94 -8.59 -11.25
C ARG A 72 8.59 -8.50 -10.54
N LYS A 73 8.55 -7.94 -9.34
CA LYS A 73 7.35 -7.83 -8.50
C LYS A 73 7.33 -6.45 -7.87
N VAL A 74 6.14 -5.88 -7.74
CA VAL A 74 5.90 -4.60 -7.08
C VAL A 74 4.57 -4.66 -6.34
N ILE A 75 4.47 -4.08 -5.15
CA ILE A 75 3.24 -4.02 -4.36
C ILE A 75 2.56 -2.68 -4.65
N LEU A 76 1.25 -2.68 -4.87
CA LEU A 76 0.49 -1.43 -5.04
C LEU A 76 -0.34 -1.19 -3.77
N LEU A 77 -0.20 0.00 -3.18
CA LEU A 77 -0.93 0.47 -2.00
C LEU A 77 -1.39 1.93 -2.20
N MET A 78 -2.20 2.15 -3.23
CA MET A 78 -2.86 3.43 -3.48
C MET A 78 -4.07 3.61 -2.55
N ASP A 79 -4.59 4.83 -2.49
CA ASP A 79 -5.80 5.17 -1.76
C ASP A 79 -7.00 4.29 -2.13
N PHE A 80 -7.88 4.08 -1.17
CA PHE A 80 -9.10 3.27 -1.31
C PHE A 80 -10.26 4.03 -1.96
N ASP A 81 -10.06 5.30 -2.28
CA ASP A 81 -11.03 6.15 -2.96
C ASP A 81 -11.19 5.78 -4.46
N ARG A 82 -12.11 6.45 -5.16
CA ARG A 82 -12.36 6.18 -6.58
C ARG A 82 -11.13 6.41 -7.45
N ARG A 83 -10.35 7.47 -7.18
CA ARG A 83 -9.19 7.85 -8.00
C ARG A 83 -8.02 6.89 -7.77
N GLY A 84 -7.78 6.51 -6.52
CA GLY A 84 -6.78 5.50 -6.13
C GLY A 84 -7.09 4.14 -6.74
N LYS A 85 -8.36 3.72 -6.77
CA LYS A 85 -8.82 2.50 -7.48
C LYS A 85 -8.54 2.55 -8.98
N GLU A 86 -8.90 3.65 -9.66
CA GLU A 86 -8.63 3.84 -11.09
C GLU A 86 -7.12 3.78 -11.38
N TRP A 87 -6.31 4.43 -10.54
CA TRP A 87 -4.86 4.41 -10.64
C TRP A 87 -4.27 3.02 -10.42
N THR A 88 -4.72 2.31 -9.39
CA THR A 88 -4.29 0.93 -9.09
C THR A 88 -4.50 0.02 -10.29
N ASN A 89 -5.69 0.07 -10.89
CA ASN A 89 -6.01 -0.74 -12.07
C ASN A 89 -5.15 -0.37 -13.28
N ARG A 90 -4.94 0.94 -13.53
CA ARG A 90 -4.09 1.41 -14.64
C ARG A 90 -2.62 1.02 -14.46
N LEU A 91 -2.08 1.15 -13.24
CA LEU A 91 -0.72 0.75 -12.90
C LEU A 91 -0.56 -0.77 -13.09
N ALA A 92 -1.47 -1.57 -12.53
CA ALA A 92 -1.40 -3.03 -12.64
C ALA A 92 -1.35 -3.49 -14.12
N GLN A 93 -2.27 -3.01 -14.97
CA GLN A 93 -2.29 -3.37 -16.39
C GLN A 93 -1.01 -2.97 -17.13
N ARG A 94 -0.39 -1.84 -16.78
CA ARG A 94 0.82 -1.35 -17.44
C ARG A 94 2.06 -2.11 -16.97
N LEU A 95 2.14 -2.40 -15.68
CA LEU A 95 3.21 -3.20 -15.09
C LEU A 95 3.22 -4.62 -15.66
N GLU A 96 2.05 -5.25 -15.80
CA GLU A 96 1.91 -6.57 -16.43
C GLU A 96 2.43 -6.57 -17.88
N LYS A 97 2.10 -5.53 -18.67
CA LYS A 97 2.64 -5.36 -20.03
C LYS A 97 4.16 -5.21 -20.05
N MET A 98 4.75 -4.66 -18.99
CA MET A 98 6.19 -4.57 -18.79
C MET A 98 6.80 -5.86 -18.19
N ARG A 99 6.01 -6.94 -18.03
CA ARG A 99 6.40 -8.20 -17.39
C ARG A 99 6.83 -8.05 -15.92
N ILE A 100 6.30 -7.03 -15.25
CA ILE A 100 6.44 -6.81 -13.81
C ILE A 100 5.12 -7.23 -13.15
N ASN A 101 5.19 -8.12 -12.16
CA ASN A 101 4.02 -8.66 -11.47
C ASN A 101 3.49 -7.67 -10.41
N PRO A 102 2.32 -7.03 -10.59
CA PRO A 102 1.71 -6.20 -9.56
C PRO A 102 1.04 -7.08 -8.48
N ASN A 103 1.54 -6.98 -7.26
CA ASN A 103 0.95 -7.61 -6.10
C ASN A 103 -0.15 -6.71 -5.50
N LEU A 104 -1.40 -7.07 -5.77
CA LEU A 104 -2.60 -6.40 -5.26
C LEU A 104 -3.17 -7.04 -3.98
N LEU A 105 -2.55 -8.10 -3.46
CA LEU A 105 -3.10 -8.87 -2.33
C LEU A 105 -3.31 -7.98 -1.11
N PHE A 106 -2.27 -7.24 -0.70
CA PHE A 106 -2.31 -6.37 0.48
C PHE A 106 -3.39 -5.30 0.36
N TRP A 107 -3.47 -4.64 -0.81
CA TRP A 107 -4.47 -3.61 -1.07
C TRP A 107 -5.90 -4.16 -1.01
N LYS A 108 -6.17 -5.32 -1.62
CA LYS A 108 -7.50 -5.96 -1.61
C LYS A 108 -7.91 -6.38 -0.20
N GLU A 109 -7.00 -7.00 0.56
CA GLU A 109 -7.28 -7.46 1.92
C GLU A 109 -7.48 -6.26 2.88
N LEU A 110 -6.64 -5.22 2.81
CA LEU A 110 -6.83 -3.98 3.58
C LEU A 110 -8.15 -3.31 3.23
N LEU A 111 -8.47 -3.16 1.94
CA LEU A 111 -9.74 -2.58 1.49
C LEU A 111 -10.94 -3.35 2.07
N GLY A 112 -10.88 -4.68 2.12
CA GLY A 112 -11.93 -5.51 2.72
C GLY A 112 -12.07 -5.35 4.23
N LEU A 113 -10.96 -5.13 4.95
CA LEU A 113 -10.93 -5.00 6.41
C LEU A 113 -11.32 -3.60 6.90
N VAL A 114 -10.83 -2.55 6.22
CA VAL A 114 -10.93 -1.16 6.68
C VAL A 114 -11.59 -0.19 5.70
N GLY A 115 -11.86 -0.60 4.46
CA GLY A 115 -12.30 0.31 3.38
C GLY A 115 -13.65 1.01 3.60
N ARG A 116 -14.44 0.61 4.62
CA ARG A 116 -15.64 1.36 5.04
C ARG A 116 -15.32 2.53 5.98
N ASN A 117 -14.20 2.44 6.69
CA ASN A 117 -13.81 3.37 7.75
C ASN A 117 -12.57 4.20 7.39
N VAL A 118 -11.79 3.74 6.41
CA VAL A 118 -10.48 4.28 6.06
C VAL A 118 -10.43 4.52 4.55
N LYS A 119 -9.95 5.70 4.14
CA LYS A 119 -9.87 6.12 2.74
C LYS A 119 -8.49 5.97 2.12
N ASP A 120 -7.45 5.95 2.94
CA ASP A 120 -6.03 6.05 2.55
C ASP A 120 -5.12 5.34 3.58
N ILE A 121 -3.81 5.30 3.34
CA ILE A 121 -2.86 4.64 4.25
C ILE A 121 -2.65 5.47 5.52
N GLU A 122 -2.74 6.79 5.46
CA GLU A 122 -2.70 7.68 6.63
C GLU A 122 -3.83 7.37 7.63
N GLY A 123 -5.04 7.18 7.11
CA GLY A 123 -6.22 6.81 7.87
C GLY A 123 -6.11 5.41 8.46
N LEU A 124 -5.40 4.48 7.81
CA LEU A 124 -5.12 3.16 8.37
C LEU A 124 -4.23 3.26 9.61
N ALA A 125 -3.16 4.06 9.55
CA ALA A 125 -2.29 4.28 10.71
C ALA A 125 -3.07 4.91 11.88
N THR A 126 -3.83 5.97 11.60
CA THR A 126 -4.69 6.65 12.59
C THR A 126 -5.74 5.72 13.19
N TYR A 127 -6.35 4.86 12.36
CA TYR A 127 -7.32 3.87 12.79
C TYR A 127 -6.70 2.86 13.77
N LEU A 128 -5.50 2.35 13.47
CA LEU A 128 -4.79 1.42 14.35
C LEU A 128 -4.35 2.05 15.67
N GLU A 129 -3.88 3.31 15.65
CA GLU A 129 -3.58 4.05 16.88
C GLU A 129 -4.81 4.19 17.78
N THR A 130 -5.98 4.45 17.18
CA THR A 130 -7.24 4.56 17.91
C THR A 130 -7.67 3.21 18.51
N LEU A 131 -7.47 2.10 17.78
CA LEU A 131 -7.75 0.77 18.29
C LEU A 131 -6.80 0.32 19.40
N ARG A 132 -5.55 0.80 19.43
CA ARG A 132 -4.59 0.44 20.49
C ARG A 132 -4.81 1.17 21.81
N LYS A 133 -5.52 2.31 21.79
CA LYS A 133 -5.79 3.16 22.96
C LYS A 133 -7.09 2.82 23.69
N ASN A 134 -7.94 1.98 23.11
CA ASN A 134 -9.24 1.54 23.66
C ASN A 134 -9.22 0.04 23.98
#